data_AF-I6P8G1-F1
#
_entry.id   AF-I6P8G1-F1
#
_cell.length_a   1.000
_cell.length_b   1.000
_cell.length_c   1.000
_cell.angle_alpha   90.00
_cell.angle_beta   90.00
_cell.angle_gamma   90.00
#
_symmetry.space_group_name_H-M   'P 1'
#
loop_
_entity.id
_entity.type
_entity.pdbx_description
1 polymer ?
#
loop_
_entity_poly.entity_id
_entity_poly.type
_entity_poly.pdbx_seq_one_letter_code
_entity_poly.pdbx_strand_id
1 'polypeptide(L)' 'SEMYSLLLETYIKSSDEKSRLFRAIETVPCVARKAEWALSWIDGSESFAERLIAFACVEGIFFSGSFCAIFWLK' A
#
# COMPACT_ATOMS: atom_id res chain seq x y z
N SER A 1 2.97 -5.58 -8.01
CA SER A 1 2.56 -5.06 -9.33
C SER A 1 3.80 -4.65 -10.10
N GLU A 2 3.98 -5.21 -11.29
CA GLU A 2 5.18 -5.03 -12.14
C GLU A 2 5.49 -3.56 -12.44
N MET A 3 4.46 -2.76 -12.74
CA MET A 3 4.61 -1.34 -13.08
C MET A 3 5.29 -0.54 -11.95
N TYR A 4 4.82 -0.66 -10.71
CA TYR A 4 5.40 0.10 -9.59
C TYR A 4 6.83 -0.35 -9.26
N SER A 5 7.13 -1.64 -9.43
CA SER A 5 8.50 -2.13 -9.29
C SER A 5 9.43 -1.51 -10.32
N LEU A 6 9.00 -1.44 -11.59
CA LEU A 6 9.77 -0.80 -12.65
C LEU A 6 9.99 0.69 -12.40
N LEU A 7 8.98 1.41 -11.90
CA LEU A 7 9.13 2.83 -11.54
C LEU A 7 10.16 3.02 -10.42
N LEU A 8 10.12 2.18 -9.38
CA LEU A 8 11.11 2.20 -8.30
C LEU A 8 12.52 1.89 -8.82
N GLU A 9 12.67 0.89 -9.70
CA GLU A 9 13.96 0.56 -10.31
C GLU A 9 14.52 1.70 -11.16
N THR A 10 13.64 2.40 -11.87
CA THR A 10 13.98 3.50 -12.78
C THR A 10 14.41 4.75 -12.02
N TYR A 11 13.64 5.14 -11.00
CA TYR A 11 13.83 6.44 -10.32
C TYR A 11 14.77 6.38 -9.12
N ILE A 12 14.79 5.29 -8.37
CA ILE A 12 15.71 5.14 -7.22
C ILE A 12 17.04 4.60 -7.75
N LYS A 13 18.18 5.14 -7.32
CA LYS A 13 19.51 4.68 -7.77
C LYS A 13 20.25 3.85 -6.72
N SER A 14 20.10 4.22 -5.44
CA SER A 14 20.72 3.49 -4.33
C SER A 14 20.11 2.09 -4.19
N SER A 15 20.97 1.07 -4.17
CA SER A 15 20.57 -0.32 -3.97
C SER A 15 19.96 -0.54 -2.59
N ASP A 16 20.52 0.10 -1.56
CA ASP A 16 20.05 -0.05 -0.18
C ASP A 16 18.66 0.56 0.00
N GLU A 17 18.43 1.74 -0.61
CA GLU A 17 17.13 2.40 -0.55
C GLU A 17 16.07 1.64 -1.36
N LYS A 18 16.44 1.07 -2.52
CA LYS A 18 15.55 0.15 -3.26
C LYS A 18 15.15 -1.03 -2.39
N SER A 19 16.12 -1.70 -1.77
CA SER A 19 15.86 -2.86 -0.91
C SER A 19 14.91 -2.49 0.24
N ARG A 20 15.13 -1.34 0.87
CA ARG A 20 14.23 -0.79 1.89
C ARG A 20 12.81 -0.60 1.37
N LEU A 21 12.65 0.05 0.22
CA LEU A 21 11.33 0.37 -0.36
C LEU A 21 10.60 -0.85 -0.93
N PHE A 22 11.30 -1.86 -1.44
CA PHE A 22 10.68 -3.13 -1.83
C PHE A 22 10.13 -3.90 -0.62
N ARG A 23 10.75 -3.70 0.55
CA ARG A 23 10.29 -4.24 1.83
C ARG A 23 9.46 -3.24 2.63
N ALA A 24 8.77 -2.32 1.95
CA ALA A 24 8.06 -1.20 2.61
C ALA A 24 7.03 -1.65 3.66
N ILE A 25 6.44 -2.84 3.53
CA ILE A 25 5.53 -3.37 4.54
C ILE A 25 6.20 -3.57 5.91
N GLU A 26 7.51 -3.86 5.93
CA GLU A 26 8.32 -4.04 7.15
C GLU A 26 9.09 -2.77 7.52
N THR A 27 9.51 -1.98 6.52
CA THR A 27 10.45 -0.86 6.72
C THR A 27 9.80 0.52 6.73
N VAL A 28 8.53 0.64 6.32
CA VAL A 28 7.79 1.90 6.27
C VAL A 28 6.58 1.83 7.22
N PRO A 29 6.60 2.53 8.36
CA PRO A 29 5.57 2.38 9.40
C PRO A 29 4.13 2.67 8.97
N CYS A 30 3.91 3.55 7.99
CA CYS A 30 2.55 3.80 7.50
C CYS A 30 2.02 2.66 6.62
N VAL A 31 2.89 1.93 5.90
CA VAL A 31 2.52 0.75 5.11
C VAL A 31 2.25 -0.43 6.03
N ALA A 32 3.11 -0.63 7.04
CA ALA A 32 2.92 -1.65 8.07
C ALA A 32 1.55 -1.53 8.76
N ARG A 33 1.19 -0.32 9.22
CA ARG A 33 -0.11 -0.07 9.88
C ARG A 33 -1.31 -0.31 8.95
N LYS A 34 -1.20 0.02 7.67
CA LYS A 34 -2.26 -0.27 6.68
C LYS A 34 -2.42 -1.77 6.48
N ALA A 35 -1.31 -2.50 6.41
CA ALA A 35 -1.34 -3.95 6.27
C ALA A 35 -1.95 -4.63 7.51
N GLU A 36 -1.55 -4.22 8.72
CA GLU A 36 -2.12 -4.71 9.98
C GLU A 36 -3.63 -4.47 10.06
N TRP A 37 -4.08 -3.27 9.71
CA TRP A 37 -5.51 -2.96 9.66
C TRP A 37 -6.23 -3.89 8.66
N ALA A 38 -5.70 -4.04 7.45
CA ALA A 38 -6.34 -4.90 6.43
C ALA A 38 -6.44 -6.36 6.90
N LEU A 39 -5.36 -6.90 7.50
CA LEU A 39 -5.34 -8.25 8.05
C LEU A 39 -6.36 -8.44 9.17
N SER A 40 -6.54 -7.45 10.06
CA SER A 40 -7.52 -7.54 11.15
C SER A 40 -8.97 -7.73 10.68
N TRP A 41 -9.32 -7.20 9.50
CA TRP A 41 -10.67 -7.32 8.95
C TRP A 41 -10.83 -8.54 8.04
N ILE A 42 -9.76 -9.00 7.39
CA ILE A 42 -9.80 -10.11 6.44
C ILE A 42 -9.70 -11.46 7.16
N ASP A 43 -8.78 -11.59 8.12
CA ASP A 43 -8.50 -12.86 8.83
C ASP A 43 -9.34 -13.04 10.09
N GLY A 44 -10.12 -12.02 10.48
CA GLY A 44 -11.02 -12.08 11.64
C GLY A 44 -12.26 -12.94 11.41
N SER A 45 -12.98 -13.24 12.48
CA SER A 45 -14.30 -13.90 12.45
C SER A 45 -15.43 -12.99 11.97
N GLU A 46 -15.10 -11.88 11.30
CA GLU A 46 -16.03 -10.84 10.85
C GLU A 46 -17.02 -11.38 9.81
N SER A 47 -18.14 -10.69 9.62
CA SER A 47 -19.11 -11.06 8.60
C SER A 47 -18.59 -10.79 7.18
N PHE A 48 -19.24 -11.38 6.18
CA PHE A 48 -18.95 -11.08 4.78
C PHE A 48 -19.18 -9.59 4.46
N ALA A 49 -20.21 -8.97 5.06
CA ALA A 49 -20.52 -7.56 4.85
C ALA A 49 -19.39 -6.66 5.37
N GLU A 50 -18.85 -6.95 6.56
CA GLU A 50 -17.73 -6.20 7.14
C GLU A 50 -16.46 -6.34 6.29
N ARG A 51 -16.13 -7.55 5.84
CA ARG A 51 -15.02 -7.78 4.90
C ARG A 51 -15.19 -7.01 3.60
N LEU A 52 -16.40 -6.92 3.06
CA LEU A 52 -16.68 -6.19 1.82
C LEU A 52 -16.48 -4.68 1.99
N ILE A 53 -16.91 -4.11 3.12
CA ILE A 53 -16.67 -2.70 3.45
C ILE A 53 -15.18 -2.45 3.67
N ALA A 54 -14.49 -3.31 4.41
CA ALA A 54 -13.05 -3.20 4.61
C ALA A 54 -12.29 -3.23 3.28
N PHE A 55 -12.67 -4.14 2.38
CA PHE A 55 -12.13 -4.21 1.02
C PHE A 55 -12.36 -2.91 0.23
N ALA A 56 -13.57 -2.35 0.28
CA ALA A 56 -13.87 -1.07 -0.36
C ALA A 56 -13.00 0.09 0.18
N CYS A 57 -12.67 0.09 1.48
CA CYS A 57 -11.74 1.07 2.04
C CYS A 57 -10.29 0.87 1.57
N VAL A 58 -9.82 -0.38 1.44
CA VAL A 58 -8.47 -0.67 0.91
C VAL A 58 -8.34 -0.17 -0.53
N GLU A 59 -9.31 -0.48 -1.39
CA GLU A 59 -9.25 -0.11 -2.80
C GLU A 59 -9.56 1.37 -3.04
N GLY A 60 -10.53 1.94 -2.33
CA GLY A 60 -11.05 3.28 -2.59
C GLY A 60 -10.41 4.40 -1.77
N ILE A 61 -9.98 4.12 -0.53
CA ILE A 61 -9.53 5.17 0.41
C ILE A 61 -8.03 5.11 0.62
N PHE A 62 -7.44 3.93 0.86
CA PHE A 62 -6.06 3.81 1.34
C PHE A 62 -5.00 4.44 0.42
N PHE A 63 -5.22 4.45 -0.90
CA PHE A 63 -4.29 5.03 -1.88
C PHE A 63 -4.77 6.34 -2.52
N SER A 64 -5.98 6.81 -2.18
CA SER A 64 -6.59 8.00 -2.78
C SER A 64 -5.68 9.25 -2.69
N GLY A 65 -5.09 9.50 -1.52
CA GLY A 65 -4.16 10.62 -1.31
C GLY A 65 -2.87 10.49 -2.14
N SER A 66 -2.34 9.27 -2.29
CA SER A 66 -1.15 9.02 -3.12
C SER A 66 -1.45 9.27 -4.60
N PHE A 67 -2.60 8.82 -5.10
CA PHE A 67 -3.03 9.13 -6.46
C PHE A 67 -3.22 10.64 -6.65
N CYS A 68 -3.88 11.32 -5.72
CA CYS A 68 -4.05 12.77 -5.76
C CYS A 68 -2.69 13.51 -5.86
N ALA A 69 -1.70 13.13 -5.04
CA ALA A 69 -0.37 13.72 -5.07
C ALA A 69 0.38 13.48 -6.40
N ILE A 70 0.20 12.31 -7.03
CA ILE A 70 0.78 12.04 -8.36
C ILE A 70 0.08 12.90 -9.43
N PHE A 71 -1.25 13.00 -9.37
CA PHE A 71 -2.03 13.85 -10.29
C PHE A 71 -1.68 15.34 -10.16
N TRP A 72 -1.26 15.80 -8.99
CA TRP A 72 -0.78 17.18 -8.81
C TRP A 72 0.47 17.50 -9.65
N LEU A 73 1.29 16.49 -9.97
CA LEU A 73 2.49 16.67 -10.79
C LEU A 73 2.20 16.63 -12.31
N LYS A 74 0.94 16.44 -12.71
CA LYS A 74 0.49 16.42 -14.09
C LYS A 74 0.19 17.83 -14.59
#